data_AF-A0A9E3R425-F1
#
_entry.id   AF-A0A9E3R425-F1
#
_cell.length_a   1.000
_cell.length_b   1.000
_cell.length_c   1.000
_cell.angle_alpha   90.00
_cell.angle_beta   90.00
_cell.angle_gamma   90.00
#
_symmetry.space_group_name_H-M   'P 1'
#
loop_
_entity.id
_entity.type
_entity.pdbx_description
1 polymer ?
#
loop_
_entity_poly.entity_id
_entity_poly.type
_entity_poly.pdbx_seq_one_letter_code
_entity_poly.pdbx_strand_id
1 'polypeptide(L)'
;MLAALLLTLAAVPVAGAPELQLAPAQQQDEEASDGVPAPAVAVSPDAGVRFSEDLDDDALVKAFQEEPDALGSVCVGLPEAGRLINAVTMGEDPAWTVVAPDDAWGTAETIDALTRVARAVHDELPQCAPLRINHISKREGGYLRPHQSHQAGRDVDLGFFYPAGVDPRAPKAKRESVMDVQANWELVRALASMSDVEVILVDRHVQAVLLAYARKHGEDAQVLDALFGPGPDALLRHARGHRDHFHVRFYAPRSQELGRRIQPLLALRPEQNVVIHRVQSGETLGGIASRYGSSVKLIQKANGLTSSFLKLGRTLNVPLRGPCTRCPLPPPVVVPPRRVPPKGAVASPS
;
A
#
# COMPACT_ATOMS: atom_id res chain seq x y z
N MET A 1 0.56 -52.48 72.91
CA MET A 1 0.43 -52.88 71.49
C MET A 1 -0.06 -51.66 70.72
N LEU A 2 0.82 -51.07 69.91
CA LEU A 2 0.53 -49.98 68.96
C LEU A 2 -0.26 -50.54 67.77
N ALA A 3 -1.22 -49.76 67.25
CA ALA A 3 -1.66 -49.86 65.86
C ALA A 3 -1.91 -48.44 65.34
N ALA A 4 -1.01 -47.98 64.47
CA ALA A 4 -1.10 -46.72 63.74
C ALA A 4 -1.93 -46.95 62.48
N LEU A 5 -2.96 -46.12 62.27
CA LEU A 5 -3.79 -46.12 61.06
C LEU A 5 -3.21 -45.12 60.06
N LEU A 6 -2.50 -45.62 59.05
CA LEU A 6 -2.11 -44.87 57.85
C LEU A 6 -3.35 -44.70 56.96
N LEU A 7 -3.80 -43.45 56.78
CA LEU A 7 -4.78 -43.09 55.74
C LEU A 7 -4.01 -42.48 54.56
N THR A 8 -4.01 -43.19 53.43
CA THR A 8 -3.42 -42.78 52.16
C THR A 8 -4.28 -41.69 51.50
N LEU A 9 -3.68 -40.53 51.19
CA LEU A 9 -4.29 -39.54 50.29
C LEU A 9 -4.33 -40.10 48.86
N ALA A 10 -5.53 -40.31 48.33
CA ALA A 10 -5.73 -40.54 46.90
C ALA A 10 -5.63 -39.20 46.14
N ALA A 11 -4.79 -39.15 45.11
CA ALA A 11 -4.67 -38.02 44.21
C ALA A 11 -5.97 -37.87 43.38
N VAL A 12 -6.54 -36.67 43.40
CA VAL A 12 -7.66 -36.29 42.52
C VAL A 12 -7.10 -36.04 41.12
N PRO A 13 -7.66 -36.67 40.05
CA PRO A 13 -7.23 -36.37 38.69
C PRO A 13 -7.71 -34.97 38.30
N VAL A 14 -6.78 -34.13 37.85
CA VAL A 14 -7.09 -32.84 37.23
C VAL A 14 -7.80 -33.12 35.91
N ALA A 15 -9.06 -32.72 35.81
CA ALA A 15 -9.85 -32.79 34.59
C ALA A 15 -9.13 -32.02 33.47
N GLY A 16 -8.93 -32.70 32.34
CA GLY A 16 -8.31 -32.13 31.15
C GLY A 16 -9.07 -30.90 30.67
N ALA A 17 -8.33 -29.83 30.39
CA ALA A 17 -8.84 -28.70 29.63
C ALA A 17 -9.35 -29.20 28.27
N PRO A 18 -10.47 -28.67 27.75
CA PRO A 18 -10.93 -29.06 26.43
C PRO A 18 -9.90 -28.58 25.41
N GLU A 19 -9.33 -29.53 24.68
CA GLU A 19 -8.56 -29.29 23.47
C GLU A 19 -9.48 -28.56 22.48
N LEU A 20 -9.26 -27.26 22.31
CA LEU A 20 -10.03 -26.43 21.39
C LEU A 20 -9.70 -26.88 19.96
N GLN A 21 -10.44 -27.86 19.45
CA GLN A 21 -10.45 -28.20 18.04
C GLN A 21 -10.98 -27.00 17.25
N LEU A 22 -10.06 -26.24 16.66
CA LEU A 22 -10.39 -25.26 15.63
C LEU A 22 -11.00 -26.02 14.46
N ALA A 23 -12.32 -25.89 14.29
CA ALA A 23 -12.97 -26.28 13.05
C ALA A 23 -12.34 -25.52 11.89
N PRO A 24 -12.12 -26.15 10.72
CA PRO A 24 -11.57 -25.45 9.58
C PRO A 24 -12.60 -24.41 9.12
N ALA A 25 -12.25 -23.13 9.25
CA ALA A 25 -13.02 -22.05 8.65
C ALA A 25 -13.03 -22.27 7.13
N GLN A 26 -14.17 -22.74 6.61
CA GLN A 26 -14.49 -22.63 5.19
C GLN A 26 -14.86 -21.17 4.91
N GLN A 27 -13.88 -20.27 5.02
CA GLN A 27 -13.99 -18.92 4.49
C GLN A 27 -13.63 -19.00 3.01
N GLN A 28 -14.50 -18.50 2.15
CA GLN A 28 -14.07 -18.11 0.81
C GLN A 28 -13.10 -16.94 1.01
N ASP A 29 -11.81 -17.26 1.15
CA ASP A 29 -10.72 -16.30 1.26
C ASP A 29 -10.70 -15.50 -0.05
N GLU A 30 -11.28 -14.30 -0.05
CA GLU A 30 -11.13 -13.35 -1.17
C GLU A 30 -9.64 -12.96 -1.26
N GLU A 31 -8.98 -13.40 -2.33
CA GLU A 31 -7.58 -13.09 -2.61
C GLU A 31 -7.46 -11.61 -3.02
N ALA A 32 -6.77 -10.81 -2.20
CA ALA A 32 -6.45 -9.44 -2.56
C ALA A 32 -5.25 -9.43 -3.52
N SER A 33 -5.31 -8.53 -4.50
CA SER A 33 -4.20 -8.24 -5.42
C SER A 33 -3.86 -6.77 -5.32
N ASP A 34 -2.57 -6.45 -5.49
CA ASP A 34 -2.09 -5.08 -5.62
C ASP A 34 -2.75 -4.35 -6.81
N GLY A 35 -3.19 -5.05 -7.85
CA GLY A 35 -3.84 -4.47 -9.03
C GLY A 35 -5.35 -4.21 -8.93
N VAL A 36 -6.03 -4.63 -7.84
CA VAL A 36 -7.47 -4.45 -7.69
C VAL A 36 -7.72 -3.29 -6.71
N PRO A 37 -8.48 -2.23 -7.10
CA PRO A 37 -8.87 -1.19 -6.16
C PRO A 37 -9.64 -1.81 -4.99
N ALA A 38 -9.43 -1.32 -3.77
CA ALA A 38 -10.35 -1.67 -2.69
C ALA A 38 -11.78 -1.34 -3.15
N PRO A 39 -12.78 -2.20 -2.86
CA PRO A 39 -14.16 -1.87 -3.18
C PRO A 39 -14.46 -0.49 -2.61
N ALA A 40 -15.12 0.36 -3.40
CA ALA A 40 -15.54 1.67 -2.96
C ALA A 40 -16.39 1.45 -1.70
N VAL A 41 -15.82 1.73 -0.53
CA VAL A 41 -16.57 1.73 0.70
C VAL A 41 -17.63 2.80 0.48
N ALA A 42 -18.90 2.43 0.63
CA ALA A 42 -19.98 3.40 0.70
C ALA A 42 -19.81 4.20 1.99
N VAL A 43 -18.80 5.07 2.03
CA VAL A 43 -18.65 6.05 3.09
C VAL A 43 -19.75 7.06 2.82
N SER A 44 -20.65 7.23 3.79
CA SER A 44 -21.59 8.34 3.71
C SER A 44 -20.79 9.62 3.45
N PRO A 45 -21.25 10.49 2.54
CA PRO A 45 -20.51 11.68 2.11
C PRO A 45 -20.01 12.59 3.24
N ASP A 46 -20.57 12.43 4.45
CA ASP A 46 -20.30 13.21 5.67
C ASP A 46 -19.34 12.54 6.70
N ALA A 47 -18.90 11.29 6.49
CA ALA A 47 -18.15 10.55 7.53
C ALA A 47 -16.61 10.65 7.41
N GLY A 48 -16.08 11.34 6.40
CA GLY A 48 -14.64 11.44 6.15
C GLY A 48 -14.20 12.80 5.63
N VAL A 49 -12.89 13.04 5.60
CA VAL A 49 -12.31 14.31 5.12
C VAL A 49 -12.32 14.34 3.59
N ARG A 50 -12.85 15.43 3.03
CA ARG A 50 -12.78 15.76 1.59
C ARG A 50 -11.70 16.79 1.35
N PHE A 51 -10.82 16.53 0.38
CA PHE A 51 -9.67 17.39 0.07
C PHE A 51 -9.86 18.24 -1.19
N SER A 52 -11.10 18.37 -1.66
CA SER A 52 -11.46 19.12 -2.87
C SER A 52 -11.54 20.63 -2.65
N GLU A 53 -11.49 21.10 -1.40
CA GLU A 53 -11.81 22.48 -1.02
C GLU A 53 -10.58 23.41 -0.92
N ASP A 54 -9.36 22.87 -0.96
CA ASP A 54 -8.12 23.65 -0.78
C ASP A 54 -7.85 24.67 -1.90
N LEU A 55 -8.42 24.44 -3.10
CA LEU A 55 -8.32 25.30 -4.27
C LEU A 55 -9.66 25.28 -5.00
N ASP A 56 -10.21 26.43 -5.36
CA ASP A 56 -11.32 26.49 -6.31
C ASP A 56 -10.86 26.10 -7.73
N ASP A 57 -11.83 25.87 -8.63
CA ASP A 57 -11.54 25.38 -9.98
C ASP A 57 -10.77 26.39 -10.84
N ASP A 58 -11.05 27.69 -10.71
CA ASP A 58 -10.36 28.73 -11.48
C ASP A 58 -8.90 28.88 -11.04
N ALA A 59 -8.67 28.87 -9.72
CA ALA A 59 -7.35 28.88 -9.12
C ALA A 59 -6.56 27.62 -9.50
N LEU A 60 -7.19 26.44 -9.54
CA LEU A 60 -6.54 25.20 -9.96
C LEU A 60 -6.14 25.24 -11.44
N VAL A 61 -7.03 25.70 -12.32
CA VAL A 61 -6.73 25.84 -13.76
C VAL A 61 -5.54 26.79 -13.96
N LYS A 62 -5.58 27.96 -13.30
CA LYS A 62 -4.50 28.94 -13.36
C LYS A 62 -3.18 28.36 -12.84
N ALA A 63 -3.19 27.75 -11.66
CA ALA A 63 -2.01 27.14 -11.06
C ALA A 63 -1.45 26.02 -11.96
N PHE A 64 -2.29 25.18 -12.55
CA PHE A 64 -1.81 24.14 -13.47
C PHE A 64 -1.16 24.73 -14.72
N GLN A 65 -1.72 25.79 -15.29
CA GLN A 65 -1.18 26.43 -16.50
C GLN A 65 0.12 27.21 -16.24
N GLU A 66 0.15 27.98 -15.16
CA GLU A 66 1.21 28.97 -14.91
C GLU A 66 2.29 28.43 -13.97
N GLU A 67 1.92 27.68 -12.94
CA GLU A 67 2.78 27.29 -11.82
C GLU A 67 2.57 25.81 -11.39
N PRO A 68 2.69 24.83 -12.32
CA PRO A 68 2.34 23.43 -12.04
C PRO A 68 3.16 22.81 -10.92
N ASP A 69 4.39 23.28 -10.71
CA ASP A 69 5.28 22.80 -9.64
C ASP A 69 4.74 23.18 -8.25
N ALA A 70 4.02 24.31 -8.13
CA ALA A 70 3.45 24.81 -6.88
C ALA A 70 2.25 23.96 -6.39
N LEU A 71 1.67 23.12 -7.25
CA LEU A 71 0.61 22.19 -6.87
C LEU A 71 1.12 21.07 -5.93
N GLY A 72 2.44 20.90 -5.86
CA GLY A 72 3.08 19.78 -5.17
C GLY A 72 2.92 18.48 -5.94
N SER A 73 3.18 17.35 -5.27
CA SER A 73 3.08 16.02 -5.88
C SER A 73 1.62 15.66 -6.19
N VAL A 74 1.35 15.22 -7.42
CA VAL A 74 0.02 14.85 -7.89
C VAL A 74 0.05 13.44 -8.47
N CYS A 75 -0.77 12.55 -7.92
CA CYS A 75 -1.00 11.23 -8.51
C CYS A 75 -2.22 11.25 -9.42
N VAL A 76 -2.01 11.01 -10.71
CA VAL A 76 -3.07 11.00 -11.72
C VAL A 76 -3.44 9.58 -12.08
N GLY A 77 -4.73 9.25 -12.06
CA GLY A 77 -5.25 7.93 -12.43
C GLY A 77 -5.28 6.94 -11.25
N LEU A 78 -5.25 5.65 -11.59
CA LEU A 78 -5.40 4.54 -10.64
C LEU A 78 -4.02 3.95 -10.25
N PRO A 79 -3.90 3.22 -9.13
CA PRO A 79 -2.65 2.55 -8.74
C PRO A 79 -2.01 1.68 -9.83
N GLU A 80 -2.83 1.04 -10.67
CA GLU A 80 -2.47 0.11 -11.74
C GLU A 80 -2.48 0.73 -13.15
N ALA A 81 -2.84 2.01 -13.26
CA ALA A 81 -2.91 2.76 -14.51
C ALA A 81 -2.67 4.26 -14.27
N GLY A 82 -1.63 4.54 -13.48
CA GLY A 82 -1.38 5.86 -12.91
C GLY A 82 -0.10 6.49 -13.41
N ARG A 83 0.08 7.75 -13.03
CA ARG A 83 1.34 8.48 -13.19
C ARG A 83 1.52 9.50 -12.08
N LEU A 84 2.75 9.98 -11.95
CA LEU A 84 3.11 11.06 -11.04
C LEU A 84 3.45 12.34 -11.80
N ILE A 85 3.10 13.45 -11.18
CA ILE A 85 3.59 14.81 -11.47
C ILE A 85 4.21 15.32 -10.17
N ASN A 86 5.37 15.98 -10.26
CA ASN A 86 6.12 16.53 -9.13
C ASN A 86 6.41 15.50 -8.01
N ALA A 87 6.84 14.29 -8.41
CA ALA A 87 7.13 13.23 -7.45
C ALA A 87 8.23 13.63 -6.46
N VAL A 88 8.11 13.13 -5.24
CA VAL A 88 9.06 13.32 -4.14
C VAL A 88 9.85 12.03 -3.95
N THR A 89 11.16 12.13 -3.75
CA THR A 89 12.02 10.99 -3.45
C THR A 89 12.05 10.72 -1.94
N MET A 90 12.17 9.45 -1.53
CA MET A 90 12.26 9.05 -0.12
C MET A 90 13.45 9.66 0.63
N GLY A 91 14.56 9.96 -0.07
CA GLY A 91 15.77 10.48 0.54
C GLY A 91 16.50 9.50 1.47
N GLU A 92 17.51 10.01 2.19
CA GLU A 92 18.37 9.26 3.10
C GLU A 92 18.07 9.60 4.56
N ASP A 93 18.09 8.59 5.44
CA ASP A 93 17.95 8.74 6.88
C ASP A 93 18.44 7.46 7.58
N PRO A 94 19.04 7.53 8.79
CA PRO A 94 19.45 6.34 9.55
C PRO A 94 18.32 5.32 9.85
N ALA A 95 17.06 5.76 9.89
CA ALA A 95 15.93 4.90 10.19
C ALA A 95 15.56 3.94 9.06
N TRP A 96 16.05 4.15 7.83
CA TRP A 96 15.74 3.27 6.68
C TRP A 96 16.91 3.05 5.73
N THR A 97 16.73 2.13 4.80
CA THR A 97 17.59 1.93 3.64
C THR A 97 16.73 1.80 2.40
N VAL A 98 17.00 2.64 1.40
CA VAL A 98 16.35 2.57 0.09
C VAL A 98 17.07 1.54 -0.79
N VAL A 99 16.35 0.50 -1.20
CA VAL A 99 16.93 -0.63 -1.93
C VAL A 99 17.00 -0.37 -3.43
N ALA A 100 16.04 0.38 -3.98
CA ALA A 100 15.95 0.73 -5.39
C ALA A 100 15.73 2.25 -5.54
N PRO A 101 16.80 3.08 -5.49
CA PRO A 101 16.68 4.55 -5.52
C PRO A 101 15.93 5.10 -6.74
N ASP A 102 16.10 4.48 -7.91
CA ASP A 102 15.43 4.87 -9.15
C ASP A 102 13.90 4.66 -9.11
N ASP A 103 13.45 3.76 -8.22
CA ASP A 103 12.03 3.39 -8.03
C ASP A 103 11.51 3.84 -6.64
N ALA A 104 12.19 4.80 -5.99
CA ALA A 104 11.84 5.32 -4.66
C ALA A 104 11.19 6.70 -4.71
N TRP A 105 10.27 6.89 -5.66
CA TRP A 105 9.52 8.12 -5.86
C TRP A 105 8.05 7.93 -5.47
N GLY A 106 7.47 8.89 -4.77
CA GLY A 106 6.09 8.84 -4.33
C GLY A 106 5.43 10.21 -4.30
N THR A 107 4.18 10.24 -3.82
CA THR A 107 3.57 11.50 -3.41
C THR A 107 4.23 12.02 -2.13
N ALA A 108 4.23 13.34 -1.91
CA ALA A 108 4.71 13.96 -0.69
C ALA A 108 4.05 13.35 0.55
N GLU A 109 2.72 13.14 0.51
CA GLU A 109 1.97 12.52 1.60
C GLU A 109 2.44 11.08 1.91
N THR A 110 2.74 10.29 0.87
CA THR A 110 3.32 8.94 1.02
C THR A 110 4.71 8.99 1.63
N ILE A 111 5.59 9.86 1.13
CA ILE A 111 6.96 9.99 1.65
C ILE A 111 6.93 10.49 3.11
N ASP A 112 6.15 11.52 3.42
CA ASP A 112 6.03 12.06 4.77
C ASP A 112 5.46 11.03 5.75
N ALA A 113 4.46 10.24 5.33
CA ALA A 113 3.92 9.15 6.13
C ALA A 113 4.98 8.08 6.43
N LEU A 114 5.70 7.62 5.40
CA LEU A 114 6.80 6.66 5.56
C LEU A 114 7.89 7.19 6.48
N THR A 115 8.32 8.44 6.31
CA THR A 115 9.34 9.07 7.15
C THR A 115 8.92 9.07 8.61
N ARG A 116 7.68 9.48 8.91
CA ARG A 116 7.16 9.48 10.30
C ARG A 116 7.10 8.06 10.88
N VAL A 117 6.58 7.10 10.12
CA VAL A 117 6.46 5.70 10.56
C VAL A 117 7.83 5.07 10.79
N ALA A 118 8.76 5.21 9.84
CA ALA A 118 10.09 4.61 9.93
C ALA A 118 10.89 5.18 11.12
N ARG A 119 10.85 6.51 11.31
CA ARG A 119 11.49 7.16 12.47
C ARG A 119 10.87 6.72 13.78
N ALA A 120 9.53 6.64 13.86
CA ALA A 120 8.86 6.18 15.08
C ALA A 120 9.25 4.74 15.46
N VAL A 121 9.35 3.84 14.49
CA VAL A 121 9.81 2.47 14.74
C VAL A 121 11.29 2.45 15.15
N HIS A 122 12.13 3.25 14.50
CA HIS A 122 13.55 3.35 14.84
C HIS A 122 13.78 3.91 16.24
N ASP A 123 13.03 4.94 16.64
CA ASP A 123 13.12 5.56 17.96
C ASP A 123 12.64 4.61 19.06
N GLU A 124 11.59 3.83 18.80
CA GLU A 124 11.06 2.82 19.73
C GLU A 124 11.99 1.61 19.87
N LEU A 125 12.61 1.18 18.76
CA LEU A 125 13.44 -0.03 18.67
C LEU A 125 14.81 0.29 18.06
N PRO A 126 15.66 1.07 18.75
CA PRO A 126 16.94 1.55 18.19
C PRO A 126 17.94 0.43 17.90
N GLN A 127 17.74 -0.77 18.47
CA GLN A 127 18.54 -1.97 18.21
C GLN A 127 18.17 -2.68 16.91
N CYS A 128 17.00 -2.40 16.32
CA CYS A 128 16.57 -3.03 15.08
C CYS A 128 17.33 -2.43 13.89
N ALA A 129 17.58 -3.27 12.87
CA ALA A 129 18.16 -2.80 11.62
C ALA A 129 17.25 -1.73 10.98
N PRO A 130 17.79 -0.80 10.16
CA PRO A 130 16.97 0.18 9.44
C PRO A 130 15.87 -0.47 8.59
N LEU A 131 14.71 0.17 8.49
CA LEU A 131 13.60 -0.31 7.67
C LEU A 131 14.03 -0.39 6.19
N ARG A 132 13.84 -1.54 5.56
CA ARG A 132 14.14 -1.69 4.13
C ARG A 132 12.96 -1.21 3.30
N ILE A 133 13.13 -0.09 2.60
CA ILE A 133 12.18 0.44 1.64
C ILE A 133 12.58 -0.11 0.26
N ASN A 134 11.77 -1.00 -0.30
CA ASN A 134 12.03 -1.62 -1.59
C ASN A 134 11.57 -0.69 -2.72
N HIS A 135 10.42 -0.97 -3.36
CA HIS A 135 9.89 -0.18 -4.46
C HIS A 135 8.75 0.74 -3.99
N ILE A 136 8.71 1.97 -4.50
CA ILE A 136 7.59 2.91 -4.35
C ILE A 136 6.95 3.13 -5.71
N SER A 137 7.63 3.85 -6.60
CA SER A 137 7.27 4.02 -8.00
C SER A 137 8.42 4.67 -8.75
N LYS A 138 8.33 4.69 -10.08
CA LYS A 138 9.20 5.53 -10.92
C LYS A 138 8.89 7.00 -10.70
N ARG A 139 9.85 7.86 -11.03
CA ARG A 139 9.70 9.33 -10.92
C ARG A 139 8.44 9.88 -11.59
N GLU A 140 8.09 9.40 -12.79
CA GLU A 140 6.87 9.80 -13.49
C GLU A 140 5.70 8.81 -13.27
N GLY A 141 5.86 7.85 -12.38
CA GLY A 141 4.92 6.74 -12.17
C GLY A 141 4.87 5.76 -13.34
N GLY A 142 3.68 5.19 -13.59
CA GLY A 142 3.47 4.18 -14.63
C GLY A 142 4.01 2.80 -14.28
N TYR A 143 3.75 1.82 -15.16
CA TYR A 143 4.05 0.41 -14.92
C TYR A 143 5.49 0.16 -14.44
N LEU A 144 5.60 -0.46 -13.26
CA LEU A 144 6.84 -0.89 -12.64
C LEU A 144 6.88 -2.42 -12.59
N ARG A 145 7.81 -3.05 -13.31
CA ARG A 145 7.91 -4.52 -13.34
C ARG A 145 8.46 -5.03 -12.00
N PRO A 146 7.92 -6.11 -11.41
CA PRO A 146 6.84 -6.99 -11.89
C PRO A 146 5.44 -6.60 -11.41
N HIS A 147 5.32 -5.48 -10.70
CA HIS A 147 4.13 -5.04 -9.97
C HIS A 147 2.97 -4.69 -10.90
N GLN A 148 1.74 -4.94 -10.43
CA GLN A 148 0.54 -4.50 -11.14
C GLN A 148 0.24 -3.04 -10.79
N SER A 149 0.47 -2.68 -9.52
CA SER A 149 0.35 -1.31 -8.98
C SER A 149 1.67 -0.53 -9.03
N HIS A 150 1.95 0.33 -8.04
CA HIS A 150 3.15 1.19 -7.97
C HIS A 150 3.24 2.22 -9.11
N GLN A 151 2.12 2.56 -9.75
CA GLN A 151 2.14 3.48 -10.89
C GLN A 151 1.81 4.92 -10.49
N ALA A 152 1.26 5.12 -9.30
CA ALA A 152 0.73 6.41 -8.84
C ALA A 152 1.46 6.96 -7.60
N GLY A 153 2.59 6.37 -7.19
CA GLY A 153 3.39 6.84 -6.05
C GLY A 153 2.73 6.73 -4.69
N ARG A 154 1.71 5.87 -4.56
CA ARG A 154 0.97 5.62 -3.32
C ARG A 154 1.20 4.23 -2.74
N ASP A 155 1.83 3.33 -3.50
CA ASP A 155 2.15 1.97 -3.09
C ASP A 155 3.63 1.87 -2.71
N VAL A 156 3.93 1.07 -1.68
CA VAL A 156 5.28 0.91 -1.14
C VAL A 156 5.49 -0.53 -0.68
N ASP A 157 6.57 -1.16 -1.14
CA ASP A 157 7.04 -2.46 -0.65
C ASP A 157 8.00 -2.25 0.52
N LEU A 158 7.60 -2.67 1.72
CA LEU A 158 8.42 -2.63 2.94
C LEU A 158 8.92 -4.03 3.28
N GLY A 159 10.25 -4.20 3.35
CA GLY A 159 10.83 -5.46 3.78
C GLY A 159 10.56 -5.74 5.25
N PHE A 160 10.42 -7.02 5.62
CA PHE A 160 10.31 -7.39 7.02
C PHE A 160 11.60 -7.09 7.80
N PHE A 161 11.46 -6.75 9.08
CA PHE A 161 12.58 -6.76 10.01
C PHE A 161 13.02 -8.19 10.33
N TYR A 162 14.32 -8.40 10.40
CA TYR A 162 14.94 -9.66 10.81
C TYR A 162 15.99 -9.37 11.89
N PRO A 163 16.17 -10.28 12.88
CA PRO A 163 17.24 -10.14 13.85
C PRO A 163 18.62 -10.11 13.19
N ALA A 164 19.59 -9.48 13.83
CA ALA A 164 20.96 -9.40 13.32
C ALA A 164 21.55 -10.81 13.06
N GLY A 165 22.17 -10.99 11.89
CA GLY A 165 22.79 -12.26 11.48
C GLY A 165 21.82 -13.32 10.94
N VAL A 166 20.50 -13.07 10.92
CA VAL A 166 19.52 -13.97 10.31
C VAL A 166 19.45 -13.73 8.80
N ASP A 167 19.73 -14.76 8.00
CA ASP A 167 19.46 -14.75 6.55
C ASP A 167 18.06 -15.32 6.26
N PRO A 168 17.08 -14.49 5.87
CA PRO A 168 15.73 -14.95 5.56
C PRO A 168 15.63 -15.76 4.26
N ARG A 169 16.73 -15.85 3.49
CA ARG A 169 16.82 -16.65 2.26
C ARG A 169 17.52 -17.99 2.48
N ALA A 170 17.93 -18.30 3.71
CA ALA A 170 18.60 -19.56 4.03
C ALA A 170 17.74 -20.78 3.64
N PRO A 171 18.35 -21.89 3.20
CA PRO A 171 17.61 -23.10 2.83
C PRO A 171 16.69 -23.57 3.98
N LYS A 172 15.42 -23.84 3.67
CA LYS A 172 14.35 -24.24 4.62
C LYS A 172 13.86 -23.15 5.58
N ALA A 173 14.40 -21.93 5.54
CA ALA A 173 13.86 -20.82 6.33
C ALA A 173 12.43 -20.49 5.86
N LYS A 174 11.48 -20.53 6.80
CA LYS A 174 10.17 -19.92 6.60
C LYS A 174 10.30 -18.48 7.07
N ARG A 175 10.18 -17.51 6.16
CA ARG A 175 10.44 -16.08 6.45
C ARG A 175 9.65 -15.58 7.65
N GLU A 176 8.39 -15.97 7.77
CA GLU A 176 7.51 -15.60 8.88
C GLU A 176 7.94 -16.22 10.22
N SER A 177 8.72 -17.30 10.21
CA SER A 177 9.18 -17.96 11.45
C SER A 177 10.53 -17.44 11.95
N VAL A 178 11.23 -16.63 11.15
CA VAL A 178 12.57 -16.08 11.49
C VAL A 178 12.60 -14.56 11.51
N MET A 179 11.49 -13.89 11.21
CA MET A 179 11.35 -12.44 11.29
C MET A 179 11.37 -11.96 12.74
N ASP A 180 11.78 -10.71 12.94
CA ASP A 180 11.63 -10.03 14.22
C ASP A 180 10.16 -9.65 14.40
N VAL A 181 9.40 -10.52 15.06
CA VAL A 181 7.93 -10.36 15.14
C VAL A 181 7.55 -9.09 15.91
N GLN A 182 8.33 -8.68 16.91
CA GLN A 182 8.09 -7.45 17.65
C GLN A 182 8.27 -6.23 16.73
N ALA A 183 9.40 -6.13 16.03
CA ALA A 183 9.66 -5.00 15.15
C ALA A 183 8.65 -4.91 13.99
N ASN A 184 8.27 -6.04 13.40
CA ASN A 184 7.24 -6.07 12.35
C ASN A 184 5.85 -5.73 12.91
N TRP A 185 5.54 -6.09 14.16
CA TRP A 185 4.31 -5.66 14.82
C TRP A 185 4.27 -4.15 15.07
N GLU A 186 5.35 -3.57 15.59
CA GLU A 186 5.46 -2.12 15.80
C GLU A 186 5.35 -1.35 14.47
N LEU A 187 5.89 -1.89 13.37
CA LEU A 187 5.71 -1.32 12.03
C LEU A 187 4.23 -1.28 11.61
N VAL A 188 3.52 -2.41 11.72
CA VAL A 188 2.10 -2.49 11.37
C VAL A 188 1.27 -1.54 12.24
N ARG A 189 1.58 -1.46 13.54
CA ARG A 189 0.93 -0.54 14.47
C ARG A 189 1.21 0.93 14.12
N ALA A 190 2.44 1.28 13.81
CA ALA A 190 2.81 2.64 13.41
C ALA A 190 2.12 3.04 12.09
N LEU A 191 2.12 2.15 11.08
CA LEU A 191 1.39 2.36 9.82
C LEU A 191 -0.09 2.65 10.08
N ALA A 192 -0.76 1.81 10.87
CA ALA A 192 -2.18 1.94 11.15
C ALA A 192 -2.56 3.15 12.02
N SER A 193 -1.66 3.58 12.91
CA SER A 193 -1.95 4.61 13.91
C SER A 193 -1.42 6.01 13.58
N MET A 194 -0.45 6.13 12.66
CA MET A 194 0.27 7.38 12.37
C MET A 194 0.14 7.84 10.91
N SER A 195 -0.57 7.09 10.08
CA SER A 195 -0.75 7.41 8.66
C SER A 195 -2.10 6.97 8.14
N ASP A 196 -2.45 7.45 6.96
CA ASP A 196 -3.71 7.14 6.30
C ASP A 196 -3.44 6.04 5.26
N VAL A 197 -3.29 4.82 5.77
CA VAL A 197 -3.13 3.61 4.96
C VAL A 197 -4.48 3.14 4.46
N GLU A 198 -4.57 2.87 3.16
CA GLU A 198 -5.73 2.28 2.49
C GLU A 198 -5.77 0.76 2.69
N VAL A 199 -4.62 0.09 2.53
CA VAL A 199 -4.48 -1.36 2.72
C VAL A 199 -3.02 -1.77 2.94
N ILE A 200 -2.81 -2.84 3.70
CA ILE A 200 -1.55 -3.58 3.83
C ILE A 200 -1.78 -5.00 3.28
N LEU A 201 -1.13 -5.33 2.17
CA LEU A 201 -1.20 -6.66 1.58
C LEU A 201 -0.03 -7.51 2.08
N VAL A 202 -0.34 -8.67 2.65
CA VAL A 202 0.66 -9.60 3.18
C VAL A 202 0.12 -11.03 3.27
N ASP A 203 0.99 -12.03 3.15
CA ASP A 203 0.60 -13.44 3.18
C ASP A 203 -0.07 -13.85 4.51
N ARG A 204 -1.08 -14.74 4.46
CA ARG A 204 -1.88 -15.14 5.63
C ARG A 204 -1.04 -15.81 6.73
N HIS A 205 0.09 -16.44 6.40
CA HIS A 205 0.97 -17.04 7.40
C HIS A 205 1.71 -15.96 8.21
N VAL A 206 2.10 -14.85 7.56
CA VAL A 206 2.69 -13.70 8.24
C VAL A 206 1.65 -13.05 9.14
N GLN A 207 0.42 -12.87 8.64
CA GLN A 207 -0.69 -12.35 9.45
C GLN A 207 -0.94 -13.21 10.69
N ALA A 208 -0.92 -14.54 10.56
CA ALA A 208 -1.11 -15.44 11.69
C ALA A 208 -0.03 -15.28 12.77
N VAL A 209 1.23 -15.09 12.38
CA VAL A 209 2.34 -14.86 13.33
C VAL A 209 2.19 -13.51 14.04
N LEU A 210 1.84 -12.45 13.31
CA LEU A 210 1.61 -11.11 13.89
C LEU A 210 0.40 -11.11 14.84
N LEU A 211 -0.71 -11.71 14.42
CA LEU A 211 -1.91 -11.82 15.25
C LEU A 211 -1.66 -12.62 16.53
N ALA A 212 -0.92 -13.72 16.44
CA ALA A 212 -0.54 -14.51 17.62
C ALA A 212 0.35 -13.71 18.58
N TYR A 213 1.30 -12.94 18.05
CA TYR A 213 2.14 -12.04 18.85
C TYR A 213 1.30 -10.96 19.54
N ALA A 214 0.45 -10.25 18.79
CA ALA A 214 -0.36 -9.16 19.30
C ALA A 214 -1.32 -9.62 20.41
N ARG A 215 -2.00 -10.76 20.22
CA ARG A 215 -2.86 -11.39 21.25
C ARG A 215 -2.07 -11.76 22.50
N LYS A 216 -0.89 -12.36 22.35
CA LYS A 216 -0.04 -12.74 23.47
C LYS A 216 0.40 -11.54 24.30
N HIS A 217 0.57 -10.38 23.66
CA HIS A 217 0.98 -9.13 24.32
C HIS A 217 -0.20 -8.22 24.70
N GLY A 218 -1.43 -8.73 24.63
CA GLY A 218 -2.61 -8.04 25.16
C GLY A 218 -3.10 -6.86 24.32
N GLU A 219 -2.89 -6.90 23.00
CA GLU A 219 -3.47 -5.88 22.11
C GLU A 219 -5.00 -5.88 22.19
N ASP A 220 -5.58 -4.68 22.09
CA ASP A 220 -7.03 -4.48 22.15
C ASP A 220 -7.78 -5.24 21.06
N ALA A 221 -8.92 -5.85 21.41
CA ALA A 221 -9.69 -6.69 20.50
C ALA A 221 -10.29 -5.90 19.32
N GLN A 222 -10.68 -4.64 19.51
CA GLN A 222 -11.22 -3.80 18.44
C GLN A 222 -10.12 -3.39 17.46
N VAL A 223 -8.90 -3.12 17.96
CA VAL A 223 -7.73 -2.95 17.10
C VAL A 223 -7.47 -4.21 16.28
N LEU A 224 -7.46 -5.38 16.91
CA LEU A 224 -7.21 -6.64 16.21
C LEU A 224 -8.27 -6.91 15.14
N ASP A 225 -9.53 -6.59 15.40
CA ASP A 225 -10.61 -6.69 14.41
C ASP A 225 -10.45 -5.68 13.27
N ALA A 226 -10.09 -4.43 13.57
CA ALA A 226 -9.82 -3.43 12.53
C ALA A 226 -8.63 -3.82 11.63
N LEU A 227 -7.62 -4.49 12.20
CA LEU A 227 -6.41 -4.90 11.48
C LEU A 227 -6.58 -6.23 10.72
N PHE A 228 -7.18 -7.24 11.35
CA PHE A 228 -7.21 -8.63 10.87
C PHE A 228 -8.63 -9.19 10.67
N GLY A 229 -9.66 -8.35 10.79
CA GLY A 229 -11.05 -8.75 10.65
C GLY A 229 -11.36 -9.39 9.28
N PRO A 230 -12.55 -9.95 9.12
CA PRO A 230 -12.95 -10.53 7.85
C PRO A 230 -13.26 -9.45 6.80
N GLY A 231 -13.06 -9.83 5.54
CA GLY A 231 -13.56 -9.07 4.40
C GLY A 231 -12.74 -7.83 4.03
N PRO A 232 -13.28 -6.99 3.12
CA PRO A 232 -12.54 -5.88 2.55
C PRO A 232 -12.33 -4.74 3.53
N ASP A 233 -12.94 -4.76 4.71
CA ASP A 233 -12.74 -3.71 5.70
C ASP A 233 -11.44 -3.83 6.49
N ALA A 234 -10.85 -5.02 6.58
CA ALA A 234 -9.59 -5.18 7.31
C ALA A 234 -8.44 -4.43 6.64
N LEU A 235 -7.58 -3.83 7.48
CA LEU A 235 -6.40 -3.14 7.00
C LEU A 235 -5.36 -4.11 6.42
N LEU A 236 -5.11 -5.24 7.11
CA LEU A 236 -4.26 -6.31 6.59
C LEU A 236 -5.11 -7.27 5.78
N ARG A 237 -4.79 -7.44 4.49
CA ARG A 237 -5.51 -8.35 3.60
C ARG A 237 -4.57 -9.40 3.01
N HIS A 238 -5.09 -10.61 2.87
CA HIS A 238 -4.32 -11.71 2.32
C HIS A 238 -4.03 -11.46 0.84
N ALA A 239 -2.74 -11.40 0.50
CA ALA A 239 -2.28 -11.42 -0.87
C ALA A 239 -1.24 -12.53 -1.07
N ARG A 240 -1.46 -13.38 -2.06
CA ARG A 240 -0.53 -14.46 -2.40
C ARG A 240 0.80 -13.87 -2.89
N GLY A 241 1.92 -14.51 -2.56
CA GLY A 241 3.26 -14.07 -2.98
C GLY A 241 3.88 -12.97 -2.11
N HIS A 242 3.10 -12.36 -1.20
CA HIS A 242 3.57 -11.30 -0.29
C HIS A 242 4.09 -11.89 1.04
N ARG A 243 4.98 -12.88 0.94
CA ARG A 243 5.55 -13.60 2.11
C ARG A 243 6.95 -13.10 2.49
N ASP A 244 7.42 -12.03 1.87
CA ASP A 244 8.75 -11.46 2.10
C ASP A 244 8.77 -9.94 2.24
N HIS A 245 7.61 -9.30 2.14
CA HIS A 245 7.42 -7.86 2.33
C HIS A 245 5.96 -7.57 2.70
N PHE A 246 5.72 -6.37 3.23
CA PHE A 246 4.41 -5.73 3.26
C PHE A 246 4.28 -4.85 2.02
N HIS A 247 3.23 -5.05 1.23
CA HIS A 247 2.83 -4.05 0.24
C HIS A 247 1.83 -3.10 0.89
N VAL A 248 2.18 -1.82 0.98
CA VAL A 248 1.39 -0.80 1.67
C VAL A 248 0.87 0.20 0.66
N ARG A 249 -0.44 0.44 0.63
CA ARG A 249 -1.04 1.53 -0.14
C ARG A 249 -1.50 2.64 0.79
N PHE A 250 -1.10 3.87 0.52
CA PHE A 250 -1.53 5.06 1.24
C PHE A 250 -2.67 5.77 0.52
N TYR A 251 -3.56 6.42 1.25
CA TYR A 251 -4.58 7.28 0.64
C TYR A 251 -3.93 8.45 -0.11
N ALA A 252 -2.99 9.21 0.47
CA ALA A 252 -2.48 10.45 -0.16
C ALA A 252 -3.63 11.33 -0.73
N PRO A 253 -4.62 11.67 0.12
CA PRO A 253 -5.92 12.12 -0.35
C PRO A 253 -5.88 13.46 -1.07
N ARG A 254 -5.00 14.39 -0.66
CA ARG A 254 -4.84 15.66 -1.36
C ARG A 254 -4.25 15.43 -2.75
N SER A 255 -3.21 14.61 -2.85
CA SER A 255 -2.58 14.27 -4.14
C SER A 255 -3.54 13.59 -5.10
N GLN A 256 -4.35 12.65 -4.61
CA GLN A 256 -5.36 11.97 -5.42
C GLN A 256 -6.47 12.93 -5.88
N GLU A 257 -6.96 13.78 -4.99
CA GLU A 257 -8.04 14.71 -5.33
C GLU A 257 -7.57 15.76 -6.34
N LEU A 258 -6.36 16.30 -6.19
CA LEU A 258 -5.73 17.13 -7.20
C LEU A 258 -5.58 16.39 -8.52
N GLY A 259 -5.11 15.14 -8.50
CA GLY A 259 -4.93 14.35 -9.71
C GLY A 259 -6.22 14.09 -10.46
N ARG A 260 -7.30 13.79 -9.73
CA ARG A 260 -8.66 13.66 -10.28
C ARG A 260 -9.11 14.95 -10.97
N ARG A 261 -8.91 16.11 -10.33
CA ARG A 261 -9.33 17.42 -10.88
C ARG A 261 -8.44 17.89 -12.04
N ILE A 262 -7.15 17.57 -12.02
CA ILE A 262 -6.17 17.95 -13.07
C ILE A 262 -6.23 17.01 -14.27
N GLN A 263 -6.64 15.75 -14.12
CA GLN A 263 -6.69 14.78 -15.22
C GLN A 263 -7.40 15.30 -16.50
N PRO A 264 -8.57 15.97 -16.44
CA PRO A 264 -9.18 16.58 -17.63
C PRO A 264 -8.40 17.81 -18.16
N LEU A 265 -7.68 18.51 -17.28
CA LEU A 265 -6.89 19.70 -17.60
C LEU A 265 -5.54 19.38 -18.24
N LEU A 266 -5.07 18.12 -18.20
CA LEU A 266 -3.80 17.71 -18.81
C LEU A 266 -3.67 18.14 -20.27
N ALA A 267 -4.78 18.24 -21.01
CA ALA A 267 -4.81 18.71 -22.39
C ALA A 267 -4.29 20.15 -22.57
N LEU A 268 -4.33 20.97 -21.52
CA LEU A 268 -3.76 22.32 -21.51
C LEU A 268 -2.22 22.29 -21.53
N ARG A 269 -1.60 21.14 -21.22
CA ARG A 269 -0.15 20.94 -21.13
C ARG A 269 0.29 19.69 -21.88
N PRO A 270 0.59 19.78 -23.19
CA PRO A 270 0.89 18.63 -24.03
C PRO A 270 2.01 17.70 -23.52
N GLU A 271 3.00 18.24 -22.81
CA GLU A 271 4.07 17.49 -22.17
C GLU A 271 3.59 16.61 -21.00
N GLN A 272 2.48 16.99 -20.36
CA GLN A 272 1.83 16.22 -19.31
C GLN A 272 0.63 15.40 -19.83
N ASN A 273 0.14 15.68 -21.03
CA ASN A 273 -0.98 14.96 -21.64
C ASN A 273 -0.55 13.60 -22.23
N VAL A 274 -0.06 12.72 -21.37
CA VAL A 274 0.50 11.41 -21.74
C VAL A 274 -0.10 10.33 -20.85
N VAL A 275 -0.53 9.25 -21.48
CA VAL A 275 -0.92 7.99 -20.81
C VAL A 275 0.23 7.00 -20.91
N ILE A 276 0.59 6.37 -19.80
CA ILE A 276 1.55 5.27 -19.78
C ILE A 276 0.76 3.97 -19.95
N HIS A 277 0.92 3.31 -21.10
CA HIS A 277 0.15 2.13 -21.47
C HIS A 277 1.05 0.91 -21.62
N ARG A 278 0.75 -0.17 -20.90
CA ARG A 278 1.42 -1.46 -21.08
C ARG A 278 0.68 -2.30 -22.12
N VAL A 279 1.39 -2.63 -23.20
CA VAL A 279 0.85 -3.43 -24.31
C VAL A 279 0.36 -4.79 -23.83
N GLN A 280 -0.90 -5.07 -24.11
CA GLN A 280 -1.58 -6.33 -23.86
C GLN A 280 -1.61 -7.24 -25.10
N SER A 281 -1.99 -8.50 -24.90
CA SER A 281 -2.09 -9.46 -25.98
C SER A 281 -3.16 -9.03 -27.00
N GLY A 282 -2.81 -9.06 -28.28
CA GLY A 282 -3.70 -8.71 -29.39
C GLY A 282 -3.82 -7.21 -29.69
N GLU A 283 -3.16 -6.32 -28.94
CA GLU A 283 -3.22 -4.89 -29.23
C GLU A 283 -2.33 -4.48 -30.42
N THR A 284 -2.76 -3.43 -31.13
CA THR A 284 -2.00 -2.80 -32.21
C THR A 284 -1.77 -1.32 -31.89
N LEU A 285 -0.74 -0.70 -32.48
CA LEU A 285 -0.52 0.74 -32.32
C LEU A 285 -1.73 1.58 -32.76
N GLY A 286 -2.41 1.16 -33.83
CA GLY A 286 -3.63 1.82 -34.31
C GLY A 286 -4.77 1.73 -33.29
N GLY A 287 -4.98 0.54 -32.70
CA GLY A 287 -5.97 0.32 -31.65
C GLY A 287 -5.69 1.17 -30.40
N ILE A 288 -4.44 1.17 -29.93
CA ILE A 288 -4.01 1.97 -28.77
C ILE A 288 -4.17 3.47 -29.07
N ALA A 289 -3.76 3.93 -30.26
CA ALA A 289 -3.92 5.31 -30.66
C ALA A 289 -5.40 5.73 -30.69
N SER A 290 -6.27 4.91 -31.26
CA SER A 290 -7.71 5.15 -31.30
C SER A 290 -8.32 5.18 -29.90
N ARG A 291 -7.91 4.26 -29.02
CA ARG A 291 -8.38 4.17 -27.63
C ARG A 291 -8.16 5.46 -26.84
N TYR A 292 -6.98 6.07 -26.98
CA TYR A 292 -6.59 7.25 -26.19
C TYR A 292 -6.73 8.58 -26.95
N GLY A 293 -7.21 8.59 -28.20
CA GLY A 293 -7.26 9.83 -28.99
C GLY A 293 -5.87 10.36 -29.39
N SER A 294 -4.92 9.45 -29.64
CA SER A 294 -3.55 9.74 -30.09
C SER A 294 -3.40 9.48 -31.61
N SER A 295 -2.17 9.37 -32.10
CA SER A 295 -1.87 8.78 -33.40
C SER A 295 -0.68 7.86 -33.35
N VAL A 296 -0.63 6.89 -34.27
CA VAL A 296 0.50 5.97 -34.43
C VAL A 296 1.82 6.74 -34.51
N LYS A 297 1.87 7.82 -35.29
CA LYS A 297 3.07 8.66 -35.43
C LYS A 297 3.51 9.32 -34.11
N LEU A 298 2.56 9.80 -33.30
CA LEU A 298 2.86 10.40 -31.99
C LEU A 298 3.40 9.34 -31.01
N ILE A 299 2.75 8.17 -30.95
CA ILE A 299 3.21 7.06 -30.11
C ILE A 299 4.59 6.59 -30.55
N GLN A 300 4.82 6.44 -31.85
CA GLN A 300 6.12 6.02 -32.37
C GLN A 300 7.22 7.01 -32.00
N LYS A 301 6.97 8.31 -32.23
CA LYS A 301 7.92 9.37 -31.88
C LYS A 301 8.24 9.38 -30.37
N ALA A 302 7.22 9.31 -29.52
CA ALA A 302 7.39 9.35 -28.06
C ALA A 302 8.12 8.12 -27.48
N ASN A 303 8.13 7.00 -28.20
CA ASN A 303 8.74 5.75 -27.75
C ASN A 303 9.95 5.31 -28.59
N GLY A 304 10.45 6.16 -29.50
CA GLY A 304 11.56 5.83 -30.40
C GLY A 304 11.31 4.62 -31.29
N LEU A 305 10.06 4.38 -31.69
CA LEU A 305 9.69 3.25 -32.54
C LEU A 305 9.88 3.60 -34.01
N THR A 306 10.55 2.73 -34.75
CA THR A 306 10.69 2.82 -36.22
C THR A 306 9.69 1.94 -36.97
N SER A 307 9.03 1.01 -36.28
CA SER A 307 8.03 0.11 -36.85
C SER A 307 6.75 0.09 -36.01
N SER A 308 5.70 -0.55 -36.54
CA SER A 308 4.43 -0.73 -35.84
C SER A 308 4.35 -2.04 -35.05
N PHE A 309 5.44 -2.82 -35.01
CA PHE A 309 5.48 -4.08 -34.29
C PHE A 309 5.58 -3.83 -32.78
N LEU A 310 4.61 -4.34 -32.04
CA LEU A 310 4.56 -4.21 -30.59
C LEU A 310 5.05 -5.50 -29.92
N LYS A 311 5.91 -5.33 -28.92
CA LYS A 311 6.30 -6.42 -28.02
C LYS A 311 5.31 -6.47 -26.87
N LEU A 312 4.73 -7.64 -26.60
CA LEU A 312 3.85 -7.87 -25.46
C LEU A 312 4.52 -7.43 -24.15
N GLY A 313 3.76 -6.73 -23.30
CA GLY A 313 4.22 -6.25 -22.01
C GLY A 313 5.15 -5.03 -22.05
N ARG A 314 5.48 -4.49 -23.24
CA ARG A 314 6.21 -3.23 -23.37
C ARG A 314 5.34 -2.08 -22.89
N THR A 315 5.92 -1.18 -22.11
CA THR A 315 5.29 0.09 -21.75
C THR A 315 5.50 1.12 -22.85
N LEU A 316 4.45 1.86 -23.17
CA LEU A 316 4.41 2.93 -24.17
C LEU A 316 3.96 4.23 -23.52
N ASN A 317 4.69 5.31 -23.77
CA ASN A 317 4.22 6.67 -23.58
C ASN A 317 3.26 7.01 -24.73
N VAL A 318 2.00 7.27 -24.43
CA VAL A 318 0.97 7.60 -25.43
C VAL A 318 0.59 9.07 -25.24
N PRO A 319 1.14 10.02 -26.03
CA PRO A 319 0.72 11.41 -25.97
C PRO A 319 -0.67 11.61 -26.57
N LEU A 320 -1.51 12.43 -25.97
CA LEU A 320 -2.88 12.69 -26.39
C LEU A 320 -2.97 14.02 -27.14
N ARG A 321 -3.93 14.13 -28.06
CA ARG A 321 -4.19 15.36 -28.84
C ARG A 321 -5.20 16.30 -28.19
N GLY A 322 -5.86 15.85 -27.13
CA GLY A 322 -6.88 16.58 -26.39
C GLY A 322 -7.18 15.86 -25.08
N PRO A 323 -8.28 16.19 -24.38
CA PRO A 323 -8.65 15.54 -23.13
C PRO A 323 -8.86 14.03 -23.33
N CYS A 324 -8.40 13.23 -22.36
CA CYS A 324 -8.66 11.80 -22.39
C CYS A 324 -10.11 11.49 -22.00
N THR A 325 -10.97 11.22 -22.98
CA THR A 325 -12.39 10.89 -22.70
C THR A 325 -12.63 9.43 -22.31
N ARG A 326 -11.61 8.57 -22.41
CA ARG A 326 -11.68 7.13 -22.13
C ARG A 326 -10.68 6.65 -21.07
N CYS A 327 -10.02 7.58 -20.38
CA CYS A 327 -9.18 7.23 -19.24
C CYS A 327 -10.08 7.04 -18.02
N PRO A 328 -9.83 6.02 -17.19
CA PRO A 328 -10.54 5.89 -15.93
C PRO A 328 -10.23 7.12 -15.06
N LEU A 329 -11.29 7.70 -14.51
CA LEU A 329 -11.21 8.77 -13.50
C LEU A 329 -11.57 8.12 -12.15
N PRO A 330 -10.67 8.12 -11.16
CA PRO A 330 -11.02 7.63 -9.83
C PRO A 330 -12.19 8.43 -9.23
N PRO A 331 -13.03 7.79 -8.39
CA PRO A 331 -14.04 8.53 -7.62
C PRO A 331 -13.37 9.54 -6.67
N PRO A 332 -14.11 10.55 -6.16
CA PRO A 332 -13.61 11.44 -5.12
C PRO A 332 -13.08 10.65 -3.92
N VAL A 333 -11.94 11.09 -3.37
CA VAL A 333 -11.31 10.39 -2.25
C VAL A 333 -11.98 10.76 -0.94
N VAL A 334 -12.32 9.74 -0.17
CA VAL A 334 -12.82 9.87 1.20
C VAL A 334 -11.93 9.04 2.09
N VAL A 335 -11.21 9.68 3.01
CA VAL A 335 -10.41 8.96 4.02
C VAL A 335 -11.33 8.58 5.17
N PRO A 336 -11.47 7.27 5.49
CA PRO A 336 -12.27 6.85 6.62
C PRO A 336 -11.60 7.29 7.92
N PRO A 337 -12.38 7.46 9.02
CA PRO A 337 -11.81 7.69 10.33
C PRO A 337 -10.79 6.61 10.69
N ARG A 338 -9.71 7.02 11.36
CA ARG A 338 -8.68 6.10 11.79
C ARG A 338 -9.26 5.10 12.79
N ARG A 339 -9.13 3.81 12.47
CA ARG A 339 -9.66 2.70 13.28
C ARG A 339 -8.71 2.26 14.40
N VAL A 340 -7.43 2.61 14.29
CA VAL A 340 -6.41 2.31 15.30
C VAL A 340 -5.98 3.61 15.99
N PRO A 341 -6.21 3.75 17.30
CA PRO A 341 -5.83 4.96 18.01
C PRO A 341 -4.31 5.15 18.03
N PRO A 342 -3.82 6.40 18.16
CA PRO A 342 -2.40 6.65 18.41
C PRO A 342 -1.92 5.90 19.65
N LYS A 343 -0.68 5.39 19.62
CA LYS A 343 -0.05 4.72 20.77
C LYS A 343 -0.10 5.64 22.01
N GLY A 344 -0.69 5.16 23.10
CA GLY A 344 -0.87 5.92 24.35
C GLY A 344 -2.20 6.68 24.49
N ALA A 345 -3.03 6.75 23.45
CA ALA A 345 -4.40 7.23 23.58
C ALA A 345 -5.28 6.10 24.16
N VAL A 346 -5.80 6.29 25.37
CA VAL A 346 -6.78 5.37 25.96
C VAL A 346 -8.07 5.50 25.13
N ALA A 347 -8.61 4.38 24.65
CA ALA A 347 -9.92 4.35 24.02
C ALA A 347 -10.94 4.96 25.00
N SER A 348 -11.61 6.05 24.60
CA SER A 348 -12.68 6.60 25.42
C SER A 348 -13.76 5.51 25.56
N PRO A 349 -14.20 5.17 26.78
CA PRO A 349 -15.29 4.21 26.93
C PRO A 349 -16.56 4.80 26.34
N SER A 350 -17.19 4.03 25.44
CA SER A 350 -18.48 4.33 24.83
C SER A 350 -19.62 4.43 25.83
#